data_AF-A0A7J4EQW5-F1
#
_entry.id   AF-A0A7J4EQW5-F1
#
_cell.length_a   1.000
_cell.length_b   1.000
_cell.length_c   1.000
_cell.angle_alpha   90.00
_cell.angle_beta   90.00
_cell.angle_gamma   90.00
#
_symmetry.space_group_name_H-M   'P 1'
#
loop_
_entity.id
_entity.type
_entity.pdbx_description
1 polymer ?
#
loop_
_entity_poly.entity_id
_entity_poly.type
_entity_poly.pdbx_seq_one_letter_code
_entity_poly.pdbx_strand_id
1 'polypeptide(L)'
;MKHKYNLEILTPVHIGTGEKIGSVEYVLDKGLHRIDMNELFKDSTFKVQTFINFSENRNCYLGEFNKELALKYTLYYVAIDSKIESELLNQIKNNRSADINEFKKNVFNQPYIPGSSMKGAIRTAI
;
A
#
# COMPACT_ATOMS: atom_id res chain seq x y z
N MET A 1 21.79 -4.20 -32.51
CA MET A 1 21.28 -2.81 -32.53
C MET A 1 20.54 -2.55 -31.22
N LYS A 2 20.80 -1.44 -30.51
CA LYS A 2 20.06 -1.09 -29.29
C LYS A 2 18.86 -0.23 -29.68
N HIS A 3 17.66 -0.64 -29.29
CA HIS A 3 16.44 0.13 -29.48
C HIS A 3 16.07 0.83 -28.17
N LYS A 4 15.63 2.08 -28.26
CA LYS A 4 15.09 2.85 -27.14
C LYS A 4 13.59 3.02 -27.37
N TYR A 5 12.79 2.70 -26.35
CA TYR A 5 11.35 2.84 -26.37
C TYR A 5 10.93 3.93 -25.38
N ASN A 6 9.94 4.72 -25.76
CA ASN A 6 9.25 5.64 -24.85
C ASN A 6 7.88 5.04 -24.57
N LEU A 7 7.52 4.98 -23.28
CA LEU A 7 6.25 4.44 -22.83
C LEU A 7 5.43 5.57 -22.21
N GLU A 8 4.18 5.67 -22.64
CA GLU A 8 3.19 6.59 -22.08
C GLU A 8 2.02 5.78 -21.51
N ILE A 9 1.55 6.19 -20.34
CA ILE A 9 0.47 5.51 -19.63
C ILE A 9 -0.84 6.21 -19.95
N LEU A 10 -1.71 5.56 -20.74
CA LEU A 10 -2.98 6.11 -21.19
C LEU A 10 -4.16 5.78 -20.26
N THR A 11 -4.03 4.74 -19.45
CA THR A 11 -5.05 4.26 -18.50
C THR A 11 -4.37 3.83 -17.21
N PRO A 12 -5.10 3.67 -16.09
CA PRO A 12 -4.53 3.11 -14.87
C PRO A 12 -3.88 1.74 -15.13
N VAL A 13 -2.58 1.63 -14.85
CA VAL A 13 -1.80 0.39 -15.02
C VAL A 13 -1.34 -0.09 -13.65
N HIS A 14 -1.59 -1.37 -13.37
CA HIS A 14 -1.10 -2.04 -12.16
C HIS A 14 -0.20 -3.23 -12.54
N ILE A 15 1.01 -3.26 -12.01
CA ILE A 15 1.94 -4.40 -12.10
C ILE A 15 2.22 -4.86 -10.67
N GLY A 16 1.59 -5.97 -10.29
CA GLY A 16 1.60 -6.47 -8.92
C GLY A 16 2.92 -7.09 -8.49
N THR A 17 3.21 -7.02 -7.19
CA THR A 17 4.28 -7.81 -6.57
C THR A 17 3.84 -9.24 -6.25
N GLY A 18 2.53 -9.48 -6.16
CA GLY A 18 1.93 -10.68 -5.55
C GLY A 18 1.53 -10.45 -4.11
N GLU A 19 2.06 -9.40 -3.47
CA GLU A 19 1.76 -9.02 -2.10
C GLU A 19 0.60 -8.02 -2.04
N LYS A 20 0.03 -7.90 -0.84
CA LYS A 20 -1.00 -6.93 -0.51
C LYS A 20 -0.54 -6.07 0.66
N ILE A 21 -1.01 -4.84 0.68
CA ILE A 21 -0.90 -3.94 1.84
C ILE A 21 -2.18 -4.11 2.64
N GLY A 22 -2.07 -4.66 3.85
CA GLY A 22 -3.22 -4.86 4.73
C GLY A 22 -3.70 -3.58 5.40
N SER A 23 -4.93 -3.57 5.93
CA SER A 23 -5.48 -2.44 6.70
C SER A 23 -4.69 -2.12 7.98
N VAL A 24 -3.88 -3.05 8.48
CA VAL A 24 -2.95 -2.84 9.60
C VAL A 24 -1.65 -2.14 9.22
N GLU A 25 -1.45 -1.86 7.94
CA GLU A 25 -0.19 -1.37 7.38
C GLU A 25 -0.28 0.04 6.80
N TYR A 26 -1.48 0.62 6.78
CA TYR A 26 -1.72 1.98 6.29
C TYR A 26 -2.67 2.77 7.18
N VAL A 27 -2.63 4.08 7.02
CA VAL A 27 -3.57 5.03 7.62
C VAL A 27 -4.18 5.91 6.53
N LEU A 28 -5.47 6.15 6.63
CA LEU A 28 -6.21 7.10 5.83
C LEU A 28 -6.28 8.45 6.58
N ASP A 29 -5.66 9.47 5.97
CA ASP A 29 -5.69 10.85 6.43
C ASP A 29 -5.48 11.80 5.25
N LYS A 30 -6.56 12.26 4.62
CA LYS A 30 -6.49 13.09 3.40
C LYS A 30 -5.64 12.44 2.29
N GLY A 31 -5.73 11.12 2.19
CA GLY A 31 -4.87 10.30 1.36
C GLY A 31 -4.46 9.01 2.07
N LEU A 32 -3.66 8.20 1.39
CA LEU A 32 -3.16 6.94 1.92
C LEU A 32 -1.71 7.09 2.39
N HIS A 33 -1.48 6.81 3.66
CA HIS A 33 -0.17 6.76 4.28
C HIS A 33 0.23 5.30 4.46
N ARG A 34 1.20 4.81 3.69
CA ARG A 34 1.84 3.51 3.97
C ARG A 34 2.77 3.69 5.16
N ILE A 35 2.63 2.86 6.18
CA ILE A 35 3.42 2.99 7.41
C ILE A 35 4.62 2.04 7.38
N ASP A 36 5.76 2.52 7.85
CA ASP A 36 6.92 1.69 8.15
C ASP A 36 6.68 0.97 9.49
N MET A 37 6.20 -0.28 9.41
CA MET A 37 5.89 -1.07 10.61
C MET A 37 7.15 -1.39 11.42
N ASN A 38 8.33 -1.48 10.79
CA ASN A 38 9.57 -1.77 11.49
C ASN A 38 9.98 -0.61 12.39
N GLU A 39 9.91 0.62 11.86
CA GLU A 39 10.19 1.82 12.65
C GLU A 39 9.10 2.10 13.69
N LEU A 40 7.82 1.85 13.36
CA LEU A 40 6.71 1.96 14.30
C LEU A 40 6.89 1.04 15.52
N PHE A 41 7.28 -0.23 15.31
CA PHE A 41 7.50 -1.19 16.39
C PHE A 41 8.71 -0.87 17.27
N LYS A 42 9.66 -0.05 16.78
CA LYS A 42 10.80 0.43 17.57
C LYS A 42 10.46 1.62 18.46
N ASP A 43 9.36 2.32 18.22
CA ASP A 43 8.96 3.46 19.05
C ASP A 43 8.63 2.98 20.47
N SER A 44 9.25 3.60 21.48
CA SER A 44 9.06 3.24 22.90
C SER A 44 7.63 3.39 23.42
N THR A 45 6.82 4.22 22.74
CA THR A 45 5.41 4.44 23.09
C THR A 45 4.48 3.40 22.46
N PHE A 46 4.99 2.59 21.52
CA PHE A 46 4.21 1.55 20.86
C PHE A 46 3.93 0.39 21.82
N LYS A 47 2.65 0.14 22.08
CA LYS A 47 2.21 -0.93 23.00
C LYS A 47 2.05 -2.25 22.25
N VAL A 48 3.15 -3.00 22.12
CA VAL A 48 3.22 -4.27 21.38
C VAL A 48 2.14 -5.27 21.82
N GLN A 49 1.98 -5.50 23.13
CA GLN A 49 1.00 -6.48 23.60
C GLN A 49 -0.45 -6.06 23.27
N THR A 50 -0.75 -4.77 23.34
CA THR A 50 -2.06 -4.24 22.97
C THR A 50 -2.29 -4.36 21.46
N PHE A 51 -1.25 -4.18 20.66
CA PHE A 51 -1.31 -4.38 19.22
C PHE A 51 -1.55 -5.85 18.83
N ILE A 52 -0.89 -6.80 19.49
CA ILE A 52 -1.11 -8.23 19.24
C ILE A 52 -2.59 -8.57 19.48
N ASN A 53 -3.13 -8.21 20.64
CA ASN A 53 -4.54 -8.45 20.97
C ASN A 53 -5.50 -7.73 20.00
N PHE A 54 -5.12 -6.53 19.53
CA PHE A 54 -5.88 -5.81 18.52
C PHE A 54 -5.87 -6.56 17.17
N SER A 55 -4.73 -7.12 16.79
CA SER A 55 -4.51 -7.82 15.51
C SER A 55 -5.15 -9.20 15.43
N GLU A 56 -5.45 -9.84 16.56
CA GLU A 56 -6.19 -11.10 16.62
C GLU A 56 -7.63 -10.96 16.09
N ASN A 57 -8.17 -9.73 16.05
CA ASN A 57 -9.43 -9.43 15.39
C ASN A 57 -9.24 -9.38 13.87
N ARG A 58 -10.09 -10.12 13.14
CA ARG A 58 -9.94 -10.36 11.68
C ARG A 58 -9.99 -9.10 10.79
N ASN A 59 -10.34 -7.92 11.31
CA ASN A 59 -10.47 -6.68 10.54
C ASN A 59 -9.92 -5.47 11.31
N CYS A 60 -8.67 -5.56 11.73
CA CYS A 60 -7.97 -4.47 12.39
C CYS A 60 -7.52 -3.40 11.38
N TYR A 61 -7.81 -2.14 11.66
CA TYR A 61 -7.31 -0.99 10.90
C TYR A 61 -6.34 -0.18 11.76
N LEU A 62 -5.13 0.08 11.26
CA LEU A 62 -4.08 0.74 12.04
C LEU A 62 -4.49 2.14 12.54
N GLY A 63 -5.30 2.86 11.76
CA GLY A 63 -5.80 4.18 12.17
C GLY A 63 -6.74 4.14 13.38
N GLU A 64 -7.43 3.02 13.64
CA GLU A 64 -8.23 2.83 14.86
C GLU A 64 -7.36 2.49 16.08
N PHE A 65 -6.19 1.89 15.86
CA PHE A 65 -5.27 1.56 16.94
C PHE A 65 -4.54 2.79 17.46
N ASN A 66 -3.78 3.47 16.60
CA ASN A 66 -3.01 4.66 16.97
C ASN A 66 -2.63 5.49 15.73
N LYS A 67 -3.60 6.25 15.21
CA LYS A 67 -3.43 7.10 14.03
C LYS A 67 -2.24 8.05 14.14
N GLU A 68 -2.15 8.79 15.24
CA GLU A 68 -1.13 9.84 15.41
C GLU A 68 0.29 9.28 15.41
N LEU A 69 0.51 8.19 16.17
CA LEU A 69 1.80 7.52 16.21
C LEU A 69 2.15 6.91 14.84
N ALA A 70 1.18 6.26 14.19
CA ALA A 70 1.40 5.66 12.88
C ALA A 70 1.82 6.70 11.82
N LEU A 71 1.16 7.86 11.78
CA LEU A 71 1.48 8.92 10.81
C LEU A 71 2.91 9.45 10.93
N LYS A 72 3.50 9.46 12.14
CA LYS A 72 4.92 9.81 12.37
C LYS A 72 5.89 8.91 11.59
N TYR A 73 5.49 7.66 11.32
CA TYR A 73 6.27 6.64 10.63
C TYR A 73 5.75 6.37 9.22
N THR A 74 5.21 7.38 8.55
CA THR A 74 4.81 7.28 7.13
C THR A 74 6.04 6.94 6.26
N LEU A 75 6.02 5.77 5.62
CA LEU A 75 7.02 5.33 4.64
C LEU A 75 6.86 6.06 3.31
N TYR A 76 5.61 6.18 2.83
CA TYR A 76 5.25 7.01 1.68
C TYR A 76 3.78 7.38 1.70
N TYR A 77 3.45 8.46 0.98
CA TYR A 77 2.10 8.98 0.84
C TYR A 77 1.62 8.83 -0.61
N VAL A 78 0.35 8.47 -0.78
CA VAL A 78 -0.34 8.45 -2.06
C VAL A 78 -1.61 9.29 -1.93
N ALA A 79 -1.70 10.35 -2.74
CA ALA A 79 -2.93 11.09 -2.88
C ALA A 79 -3.99 10.18 -3.53
N ILE A 80 -5.14 10.06 -2.87
CA ILE A 80 -6.28 9.30 -3.37
C ILE A 80 -7.52 10.17 -3.33
N ASP A 81 -8.46 9.90 -4.23
CA ASP A 81 -9.75 10.58 -4.23
C ASP A 81 -10.55 10.25 -2.97
N SER A 82 -11.35 11.21 -2.50
CA SER A 82 -12.23 11.05 -1.33
C SER A 82 -13.21 9.88 -1.47
N LYS A 83 -13.58 9.53 -2.71
CA LYS A 83 -14.40 8.35 -3.01
C LYS A 83 -13.68 7.05 -2.66
N ILE A 84 -12.39 6.93 -3.00
CA ILE A 84 -11.56 5.75 -2.70
C ILE A 84 -11.34 5.64 -1.19
N GLU A 85 -11.05 6.76 -0.52
CA GLU A 85 -10.92 6.82 0.93
C GLU A 85 -12.19 6.34 1.63
N SER A 86 -13.35 6.82 1.18
CA SER A 86 -14.65 6.42 1.73
C SER A 86 -14.97 4.93 1.48
N GLU A 87 -14.61 4.40 0.31
CA GLU A 87 -14.78 2.99 -0.04
C GLU A 87 -13.96 2.09 0.90
N LEU A 88 -12.68 2.41 1.12
CA LEU A 88 -11.80 1.67 2.03
C LEU A 88 -12.32 1.72 3.47
N LEU A 89 -12.72 2.90 3.95
CA LEU A 89 -13.33 3.04 5.29
C LEU A 89 -14.63 2.24 5.42
N ASN A 90 -15.45 2.18 4.37
CA ASN A 90 -16.66 1.37 4.37
C ASN A 90 -16.35 -0.12 4.38
N GLN A 91 -15.31 -0.58 3.69
CA GLN A 91 -14.87 -1.98 3.75
C GLN A 91 -14.42 -2.36 5.17
N ILE A 92 -13.59 -1.52 5.80
CA ILE A 92 -13.15 -1.67 7.18
C ILE A 92 -14.36 -1.78 8.13
N LYS A 93 -15.28 -0.81 8.08
CA LYS A 93 -16.50 -0.79 8.92
C LYS A 93 -17.38 -2.02 8.74
N ASN A 94 -17.47 -2.54 7.51
CA ASN A 94 -18.28 -3.71 7.19
C ASN A 94 -17.53 -5.03 7.39
N ASN A 95 -16.40 -5.03 8.10
CA ASN A 95 -15.62 -6.23 8.37
C ASN A 95 -15.18 -6.97 7.10
N ARG A 96 -14.90 -6.22 6.03
CA ARG A 96 -14.35 -6.73 4.78
C ARG A 96 -12.87 -6.40 4.71
N SER A 97 -12.12 -7.27 4.04
CA SER A 97 -10.72 -7.00 3.71
C SER A 97 -10.64 -5.72 2.88
N ALA A 98 -9.96 -4.72 3.45
CA ALA A 98 -9.62 -3.46 2.79
C ALA A 98 -8.16 -3.49 2.34
N ASP A 99 -7.73 -4.65 1.82
CA ASP A 99 -6.36 -4.88 1.37
C ASP A 99 -6.14 -4.27 -0.02
N ILE A 100 -4.96 -3.71 -0.22
CA ILE A 100 -4.60 -3.02 -1.47
C ILE A 100 -3.51 -3.81 -2.16
N ASN A 101 -3.74 -4.21 -3.41
CA ASN A 101 -2.72 -4.91 -4.20
C ASN A 101 -1.51 -3.99 -4.42
N GLU A 102 -0.31 -4.47 -4.06
CA GLU A 102 0.88 -3.65 -4.07
C GLU A 102 1.49 -3.55 -5.47
N PHE A 103 1.82 -2.32 -5.89
CA PHE A 103 2.52 -2.06 -7.15
C PHE A 103 4.02 -2.35 -7.01
N LYS A 104 4.65 -2.84 -8.08
CA LYS A 104 6.07 -3.16 -8.12
C LYS A 104 6.95 -1.93 -7.85
N LYS A 105 7.81 -2.03 -6.83
CA LYS A 105 8.75 -0.97 -6.41
C LYS A 105 10.19 -1.48 -6.41
N ASN A 106 11.13 -0.54 -6.53
CA ASN A 106 12.56 -0.81 -6.28
C ASN A 106 12.86 -0.82 -4.77
N VAL A 107 14.12 -1.04 -4.40
CA VAL A 107 14.58 -1.05 -3.00
C VAL A 107 14.40 0.29 -2.26
N PHE A 108 14.18 1.37 -3.00
CA PHE A 108 13.93 2.72 -2.48
C PHE A 108 12.44 3.07 -2.44
N ASN A 109 11.55 2.08 -2.55
CA ASN A 109 10.09 2.25 -2.60
C ASN A 109 9.56 3.06 -3.81
N GLN A 110 10.35 3.22 -4.87
CA GLN A 110 9.92 3.92 -6.07
C GLN A 110 9.25 2.96 -7.06
N PRO A 111 8.03 3.28 -7.55
CA PRO A 111 7.34 2.43 -8.52
C PRO A 111 8.09 2.41 -9.86
N TYR A 112 8.14 1.24 -10.50
CA TYR A 112 8.71 1.10 -11.85
C TYR A 112 7.99 0.02 -12.65
N ILE A 113 8.11 0.09 -13.98
CA ILE A 113 7.61 -0.95 -14.89
C ILE A 113 8.76 -1.92 -15.21
N PRO A 114 8.66 -3.20 -14.82
CA PRO A 114 9.70 -4.18 -15.11
C PRO A 114 9.80 -4.47 -16.61
N GLY A 115 11.04 -4.60 -17.10
CA GLY A 115 11.29 -4.98 -18.49
C GLY A 115 10.71 -6.36 -18.86
N SER A 116 10.58 -7.27 -17.89
CA SER A 116 9.92 -8.57 -18.10
C SER A 116 8.43 -8.43 -18.40
N SER A 117 7.71 -7.53 -17.69
CA SER A 117 6.29 -7.25 -17.95
C SER A 117 6.10 -6.63 -19.33
N MET A 118 6.93 -5.64 -19.69
CA MET A 118 6.91 -5.02 -21.01
C MET A 118 7.24 -6.02 -22.13
N LYS A 119 8.27 -6.84 -21.94
CA LYS A 119 8.63 -7.93 -22.87
C LYS A 119 7.48 -8.92 -23.03
N GLY A 120 6.78 -9.25 -21.95
CA GLY A 120 5.59 -10.10 -21.98
C GLY A 120 4.50 -9.52 -22.86
N ALA A 121 4.17 -8.24 -22.68
CA ALA A 121 3.16 -7.55 -23.48
C ALA A 121 3.52 -7.53 -24.98
N ILE A 122 4.77 -7.19 -25.31
CA ILE A 122 5.25 -7.19 -26.70
C ILE A 122 5.20 -8.61 -27.30
N ARG A 123 5.65 -9.62 -26.54
CA ARG A 123 5.65 -11.02 -26.99
C ARG A 123 4.25 -11.52 -27.30
N THR A 124 3.23 -11.08 -26.58
CA THR A 124 1.85 -11.48 -26.85
C THR A 124 1.27 -10.82 -28.11
N ALA A 125 1.81 -9.68 -28.54
CA ALA A 125 1.35 -8.96 -29.72
C ALA A 125 1.97 -9.44 -31.04
N ILE A 126 3.06 -10.21 -30.98
CA ILE A 126 3.79 -10.78 -32.12
C ILE A 126 3.59 -12.30 -32.20
#